data_AF-U5EQT3-F1
#
_entry.id   AF-U5EQT3-F1
#
_cell.length_a   1.000
_cell.length_b   1.000
_cell.length_c   1.000
_cell.angle_alpha   90.00
_cell.angle_beta   90.00
_cell.angle_gamma   90.00
#
_symmetry.space_group_name_H-M   'P 1'
#
loop_
_entity.id
_entity.type
_entity.pdbx_description
1 polymer ?
#
loop_
_entity_poly.entity_id
_entity_poly.type
_entity_poly.pdbx_seq_one_letter_code
_entity_poly.pdbx_strand_id
1 'polypeptide(L)'
;MYQQYINQAVGRINTLSSDELKELFSDDEKLDEQINEIIATLESEKEFILQENRKLAEDNLNQEPIMILGRSKVNELTEEAEQLCKQVQEKSNTMRTKTGATDPDTYLALLQAASVESEDESEKIHKQFLGNELTIEQYIEQFLTTRKLMHLRKVKSEKMVELLRQKTNGPIGGVGLNSALNSGYSLPPTTNNFYPPMNPIAGNIPYPLGPVSMPMPGWQNGPRPFFS
;
A
#
# COMPACT_ATOMS: atom_id res chain seq x y z
N MET A 1 36.61 -28.59 18.46
CA MET A 1 37.33 -27.72 17.51
C MET A 1 38.64 -28.35 17.06
N TYR A 2 39.57 -28.71 17.96
CA TYR A 2 40.88 -29.27 17.57
C TYR A 2 40.88 -30.71 17.01
N GLN A 3 39.79 -31.46 17.22
CA GLN A 3 39.69 -32.88 16.83
C GLN A 3 39.94 -33.12 15.33
N GLN A 4 39.52 -32.20 14.46
CA GLN A 4 39.73 -32.31 13.02
C GLN A 4 41.22 -32.21 12.65
N TYR A 5 41.94 -31.29 13.29
CA TYR A 5 43.38 -31.08 13.07
C TYR A 5 44.20 -32.22 13.67
N ILE A 6 43.77 -32.77 14.81
CA ILE A 6 44.34 -34.00 15.38
C ILE A 6 44.12 -35.19 14.45
N ASN A 7 42.92 -35.34 13.88
CA ASN A 7 42.65 -36.39 12.90
C ASN A 7 43.44 -36.19 11.60
N GLN A 8 43.72 -34.94 11.21
CA GLN A 8 44.57 -34.61 10.07
C GLN A 8 46.04 -34.96 10.34
N ALA A 9 46.53 -34.68 11.55
CA ALA A 9 47.85 -35.10 12.03
C ALA A 9 47.98 -36.63 12.03
N VAL A 10 47.03 -37.33 12.65
CA VAL A 10 46.98 -38.79 12.71
C VAL A 10 46.85 -39.39 11.31
N GLY A 11 46.07 -38.78 10.42
CA GLY A 11 45.92 -39.17 9.03
C GLY A 11 47.25 -39.07 8.25
N ARG A 12 48.02 -37.99 8.45
CA ARG A 12 49.36 -37.84 7.85
C ARG A 12 50.34 -38.88 8.39
N ILE A 13 50.36 -39.11 9.70
CA ILE A 13 51.23 -40.11 10.35
C ILE A 13 50.92 -41.53 9.85
N ASN A 14 49.65 -41.87 9.64
CA ASN A 14 49.24 -43.19 9.13
C ASN A 14 49.66 -43.47 7.68
N THR A 15 50.08 -42.46 6.92
CA THR A 15 50.56 -42.62 5.53
C THR A 15 52.07 -42.85 5.43
N LEU A 16 52.81 -42.71 6.53
CA LEU A 16 54.26 -42.92 6.58
C LEU A 16 54.62 -44.41 6.64
N SER A 17 55.77 -44.77 6.08
CA SER A 17 56.33 -46.13 6.15
C SER A 17 56.94 -46.42 7.53
N SER A 18 57.16 -47.71 7.85
CA SER A 18 57.70 -48.13 9.16
C SER A 18 59.08 -47.55 9.48
N ASP A 19 59.89 -47.24 8.45
CA ASP A 19 61.22 -46.66 8.64
C ASP A 19 61.11 -45.14 8.88
N GLU A 20 60.22 -44.45 8.17
CA GLU A 20 59.90 -43.02 8.38
C GLU A 20 59.23 -42.76 9.73
N LEU A 21 58.38 -43.66 10.21
CA LEU A 21 57.77 -43.62 11.55
C LEU A 21 58.81 -43.77 12.66
N LYS A 22 59.82 -44.64 12.47
CA LYS A 22 60.92 -44.79 13.43
C LYS A 22 61.81 -43.56 13.45
N GLU A 23 62.04 -42.96 12.30
CA GLU A 23 62.80 -41.72 12.17
C GLU A 23 62.05 -40.55 12.82
N LEU A 24 60.76 -40.40 12.56
CA LEU A 24 59.89 -39.39 13.16
C LEU A 24 59.74 -39.56 14.68
N PHE A 25 59.78 -40.79 15.20
CA PHE A 25 59.76 -41.06 16.65
C PHE A 25 61.12 -40.81 17.32
N SER A 26 62.21 -40.89 16.56
CA SER A 26 63.56 -40.69 17.09
C SER A 26 64.02 -39.24 17.00
N ASP A 27 63.28 -38.40 16.28
CA ASP A 27 63.62 -37.01 15.98
C ASP A 27 62.42 -36.10 16.32
N ASP A 28 62.45 -35.56 17.55
CA ASP A 28 61.41 -34.67 18.06
C ASP A 28 61.29 -33.37 17.21
N GLU A 29 62.37 -32.91 16.56
CA GLU A 29 62.32 -31.72 15.70
C GLU A 29 61.41 -31.93 14.48
N LYS A 30 61.40 -33.14 13.90
CA LYS A 30 60.51 -33.48 12.77
C LYS A 30 59.05 -33.57 13.17
N LEU A 31 58.78 -34.02 14.41
CA LEU A 31 57.42 -34.02 14.98
C LEU A 31 56.93 -32.59 15.20
N ASP A 32 57.77 -31.72 15.75
CA ASP A 32 57.45 -30.31 15.93
C ASP A 32 57.21 -29.60 14.57
N GLU A 33 57.97 -29.94 13.54
CA GLU A 33 57.76 -29.39 12.18
C GLU A 33 56.38 -29.79 11.61
N GLN A 34 55.95 -31.03 11.78
CA GLN A 34 54.61 -31.49 11.38
C GLN A 34 53.49 -30.77 12.15
N ILE A 35 53.66 -30.55 13.45
CA ILE A 35 52.69 -29.84 14.29
C ILE A 35 52.64 -28.35 13.90
N ASN A 36 53.79 -27.73 13.66
CA ASN A 36 53.89 -26.33 13.22
C ASN A 36 53.21 -26.11 11.86
N GLU A 37 53.29 -27.08 10.94
CA GLU A 37 52.57 -26.99 9.66
C GLU A 37 51.04 -26.95 9.88
N ILE A 38 50.51 -27.77 10.80
CA ILE A 38 49.08 -27.78 11.14
C ILE A 38 48.68 -26.48 11.83
N ILE A 39 49.50 -25.97 12.74
CA ILE A 39 49.27 -24.67 13.38
C ILE A 39 49.26 -23.54 12.34
N ALA A 40 50.17 -23.56 11.37
CA ALA A 40 50.19 -22.57 10.28
C ALA A 40 48.91 -22.63 9.42
N THR A 41 48.38 -23.82 9.15
CA THR A 41 47.08 -23.94 8.44
C THR A 41 45.92 -23.37 9.26
N LEU A 42 45.92 -23.60 10.57
CA LEU A 42 44.95 -23.03 11.52
C LEU A 42 45.03 -21.51 11.58
N GLU A 43 46.23 -20.96 11.62
CA GLU A 43 46.45 -19.52 11.60
C GLU A 43 45.99 -18.89 10.29
N SER A 44 46.22 -19.55 9.16
CA SER A 44 45.73 -19.09 7.86
C SER A 44 44.19 -19.11 7.78
N GLU A 45 43.54 -20.15 8.28
CA GLU A 45 42.08 -20.25 8.33
C GLU A 45 41.47 -19.20 9.27
N LYS A 46 42.09 -18.99 10.44
CA LYS A 46 41.72 -17.92 11.38
C LYS A 46 41.81 -16.55 10.70
N GLU A 47 42.91 -16.27 10.01
CA GLU A 47 43.11 -14.99 9.33
C GLU A 47 42.09 -14.80 8.21
N PHE A 48 41.79 -15.86 7.44
CA PHE A 48 40.73 -15.83 6.43
C PHE A 48 39.36 -15.48 7.02
N ILE A 49 38.95 -16.14 8.11
CA ILE A 49 37.67 -15.87 8.77
C ILE A 49 37.63 -14.45 9.36
N LEU A 50 38.74 -13.98 9.93
CA LEU A 50 38.83 -12.61 10.46
C LEU A 50 38.71 -11.57 9.36
N GLN A 51 39.33 -11.80 8.20
CA GLN A 51 39.20 -10.93 7.03
C GLN A 51 37.77 -10.95 6.48
N GLU A 52 37.16 -12.13 6.38
CA GLU A 52 35.77 -12.26 5.93
C GLU A 52 34.80 -11.55 6.88
N ASN A 53 34.96 -11.75 8.20
CA ASN A 53 34.14 -11.10 9.20
C ASN A 53 34.30 -9.58 9.16
N ARG A 54 35.55 -9.09 9.01
CA ARG A 54 35.85 -7.67 8.86
C ARG A 54 35.17 -7.09 7.62
N LYS A 55 35.29 -7.76 6.48
CA LYS A 55 34.63 -7.34 5.24
C LYS A 55 33.12 -7.29 5.42
N LEU A 56 32.52 -8.31 6.02
CA LEU A 56 31.07 -8.36 6.24
C LEU A 56 30.61 -7.26 7.22
N ALA A 57 31.39 -6.97 8.24
CA ALA A 57 31.12 -5.87 9.17
C ALA A 57 31.22 -4.51 8.48
N GLU A 58 32.24 -4.30 7.62
CA GLU A 58 32.38 -3.09 6.81
C GLU A 58 31.21 -2.94 5.82
N ASP A 59 30.81 -4.01 5.13
CA ASP A 59 29.66 -4.00 4.21
C ASP A 59 28.35 -3.68 4.97
N ASN A 60 28.15 -4.25 6.17
CA ASN A 60 26.99 -3.95 7.01
C ASN A 60 26.97 -2.48 7.47
N LEU A 61 28.12 -1.94 7.87
CA LEU A 61 28.25 -0.52 8.25
C LEU A 61 27.97 0.40 7.05
N ASN A 62 28.37 -0.01 5.84
CA ASN A 62 28.09 0.74 4.61
C ASN A 62 26.61 0.69 4.20
N GLN A 63 25.90 -0.38 4.58
CA GLN A 63 24.48 -0.56 4.26
C GLN A 63 23.56 0.23 5.19
N GLU A 64 23.95 0.43 6.45
CA GLU A 64 23.19 1.21 7.44
C GLU A 64 22.76 2.61 6.95
N PRO A 65 23.64 3.48 6.41
CA PRO A 65 23.24 4.79 5.94
C PRO A 65 22.24 4.72 4.78
N ILE A 66 22.37 3.74 3.89
CA ILE A 66 21.44 3.53 2.77
C ILE A 66 20.06 3.16 3.30
N MET A 67 19.99 2.28 4.31
CA MET A 67 18.74 1.92 4.97
C MET A 67 18.09 3.09 5.70
N ILE A 68 18.88 3.89 6.42
CA ILE A 68 18.38 5.09 7.12
C ILE A 68 17.82 6.10 6.12
N LEU A 69 18.54 6.38 5.03
CA LEU A 69 18.08 7.29 3.98
C LEU A 69 16.81 6.76 3.29
N GLY A 70 16.78 5.47 2.95
CA GLY A 70 15.59 4.84 2.36
C GLY A 70 14.37 4.93 3.27
N ARG A 71 14.53 4.64 4.57
CA ARG A 71 13.45 4.77 5.56
C ARG A 71 13.00 6.22 5.73
N SER A 72 13.94 7.17 5.78
CA SER A 72 13.64 8.60 5.83
C SER A 72 12.81 9.02 4.60
N LYS A 73 13.21 8.56 3.41
CA LYS A 73 12.49 8.91 2.18
C LYS A 73 11.09 8.32 2.13
N VAL A 74 10.91 7.09 2.59
CA VAL A 74 9.58 6.46 2.71
C VAL A 74 8.69 7.24 3.68
N ASN A 75 9.23 7.67 4.83
CA ASN A 75 8.48 8.48 5.79
C ASN A 75 8.06 9.83 5.19
N GLU A 76 8.97 10.52 4.51
CA GLU A 76 8.69 11.80 3.83
C GLU A 76 7.57 11.64 2.79
N LEU A 77 7.67 10.63 1.92
CA LEU A 77 6.64 10.36 0.90
C LEU A 77 5.29 9.96 1.51
N THR A 78 5.31 9.24 2.62
CA THR A 78 4.09 8.86 3.34
C THR A 78 3.43 10.09 3.95
N GLU A 79 4.21 10.99 4.56
CA GLU A 79 3.69 12.25 5.10
C GLU A 79 3.11 13.15 4.00
N GLU A 80 3.80 13.27 2.86
CA GLU A 80 3.29 14.01 1.69
C GLU A 80 1.98 13.40 1.17
N ALA A 81 1.91 12.08 1.05
CA ALA A 81 0.71 11.38 0.62
C ALA A 81 -0.46 11.58 1.61
N GLU A 82 -0.20 11.55 2.92
CA GLU A 82 -1.21 11.86 3.94
C GLU A 82 -1.71 13.30 3.83
N GLN A 83 -0.81 14.27 3.63
CA GLN A 83 -1.17 15.67 3.44
C GLN A 83 -2.03 15.86 2.18
N LEU A 84 -1.64 15.24 1.05
CA LEU A 84 -2.41 15.28 -0.19
C LEU A 84 -3.79 14.63 -0.02
N CYS A 85 -3.87 13.47 0.64
CA CYS A 85 -5.14 12.82 0.97
C CYS A 85 -6.05 13.73 1.79
N LYS A 86 -5.52 14.38 2.83
CA LYS A 86 -6.27 15.37 3.63
C LYS A 86 -6.79 16.53 2.77
N GLN A 87 -5.94 17.10 1.91
CA GLN A 87 -6.34 18.18 1.00
C GLN A 87 -7.43 17.74 0.01
N VAL A 88 -7.33 16.53 -0.55
CA VAL A 88 -8.35 15.98 -1.45
C VAL A 88 -9.65 15.74 -0.70
N GLN A 89 -9.59 15.20 0.52
CA GLN A 89 -10.76 14.98 1.36
C GLN A 89 -11.45 16.31 1.73
N GLU A 90 -10.68 17.34 2.08
CA GLU A 90 -11.22 18.67 2.34
C GLU A 90 -11.87 19.29 1.09
N LYS A 91 -11.21 19.20 -0.07
CA LYS A 91 -11.78 19.66 -1.35
C LYS A 91 -13.06 18.88 -1.70
N SER A 92 -13.08 17.57 -1.51
CA SER A 92 -14.28 16.74 -1.71
C SER A 92 -15.41 17.17 -0.77
N ASN A 93 -15.12 17.36 0.51
CA ASN A 93 -16.10 17.80 1.50
C ASN A 93 -16.64 19.19 1.18
N THR A 94 -15.80 20.15 0.82
CA THR A 94 -16.23 21.50 0.42
C THR A 94 -17.06 21.49 -0.86
N MET A 95 -16.73 20.61 -1.82
CA MET A 95 -17.56 20.39 -3.00
C MET A 95 -18.92 19.80 -2.64
N ARG A 96 -18.95 18.81 -1.74
CA ARG A 96 -20.19 18.19 -1.26
C ARG A 96 -21.07 19.16 -0.48
N THR A 97 -20.50 20.02 0.36
CA THR A 97 -21.27 21.04 1.08
C THR A 97 -21.79 22.13 0.15
N LYS A 98 -20.97 22.63 -0.78
CA LYS A 98 -21.38 23.66 -1.76
C LYS A 98 -22.44 23.15 -2.74
N THR A 99 -22.31 21.92 -3.21
CA THR A 99 -23.28 21.31 -4.14
C THR A 99 -24.60 21.01 -3.43
N GLY A 100 -24.60 20.96 -2.08
CA GLY A 100 -25.71 20.41 -1.32
C GLY A 100 -25.83 18.91 -1.56
N ALA A 101 -26.39 18.18 -0.61
CA ALA A 101 -26.70 16.76 -0.79
C ALA A 101 -27.93 16.53 -1.68
N THR A 102 -28.21 17.45 -2.60
CA THR A 102 -29.43 17.44 -3.40
C THR A 102 -29.08 16.99 -4.81
N ASP A 103 -29.44 15.74 -5.08
CA ASP A 103 -29.30 15.11 -6.38
C ASP A 103 -30.09 15.93 -7.43
N PRO A 104 -29.57 16.17 -8.65
CA PRO A 104 -30.35 16.74 -9.75
C PRO A 104 -31.76 16.14 -9.91
N ASP A 105 -31.93 14.83 -9.69
CA ASP A 105 -33.23 14.18 -9.75
C ASP A 105 -34.19 14.66 -8.66
N THR A 106 -33.68 15.05 -7.49
CA THR A 106 -34.47 15.65 -6.40
C THR A 106 -34.98 17.03 -6.80
N TYR A 107 -34.12 17.86 -7.40
CA TYR A 107 -34.50 19.18 -7.90
C TYR A 107 -35.55 19.11 -9.01
N LEU A 108 -35.43 18.13 -9.91
CA LEU A 108 -36.42 17.89 -10.95
C LEU A 108 -37.78 17.52 -10.35
N ALA A 109 -37.82 16.60 -9.39
CA ALA A 109 -39.05 16.20 -8.72
C ALA A 109 -39.72 17.37 -7.99
N LEU A 110 -38.95 18.19 -7.28
CA LEU A 110 -39.45 19.40 -6.62
C LEU A 110 -40.02 20.41 -7.61
N LEU A 111 -39.35 20.59 -8.76
CA LEU A 111 -39.81 21.51 -9.79
C LEU A 111 -41.09 21.03 -10.49
N GLN A 112 -41.22 19.71 -10.69
CA GLN A 112 -42.45 19.11 -11.21
C GLN A 112 -43.60 19.28 -10.22
N ALA A 113 -43.38 18.98 -8.94
CA ALA A 113 -44.38 19.20 -7.89
C ALA A 113 -44.84 20.66 -7.83
N ALA A 114 -43.91 21.62 -7.83
CA ALA A 114 -44.23 23.05 -7.85
C ALA A 114 -44.92 23.51 -9.15
N SER A 115 -44.75 22.79 -10.26
CA SER A 115 -45.47 23.06 -11.51
C SER A 115 -46.94 22.63 -11.39
N VAL A 116 -47.17 21.42 -10.89
CA VAL A 116 -48.51 20.87 -10.62
C VAL A 116 -49.25 21.73 -9.59
N GLU A 117 -48.58 22.14 -8.51
CA GLU A 117 -49.16 23.02 -7.51
C GLU A 117 -49.62 24.36 -8.12
N SER A 118 -48.80 24.99 -8.97
CA SER A 118 -49.21 26.22 -9.67
C SER A 118 -50.31 26.00 -10.73
N GLU A 119 -50.40 24.79 -11.29
CA GLU A 119 -51.50 24.42 -12.18
C GLU A 119 -52.80 24.36 -11.38
N ASP A 120 -52.82 23.64 -10.26
CA ASP A 120 -53.95 23.54 -9.34
C ASP A 120 -54.38 24.91 -8.79
N GLU A 121 -53.43 25.78 -8.43
CA GLU A 121 -53.71 27.17 -8.01
C GLU A 121 -54.40 27.96 -9.13
N SER A 122 -53.93 27.84 -10.38
CA SER A 122 -54.55 28.54 -11.51
C SER A 122 -55.97 28.02 -11.80
N GLU A 123 -56.19 26.71 -11.66
CA GLU A 123 -57.52 26.10 -11.78
C GLU A 123 -58.44 26.52 -10.63
N LYS A 124 -57.90 26.68 -9.42
CA LYS A 124 -58.64 27.20 -8.28
C LYS A 124 -59.09 28.63 -8.53
N ILE A 125 -58.19 29.52 -8.96
CA ILE A 125 -58.52 30.91 -9.33
C ILE A 125 -59.62 30.94 -10.41
N HIS A 126 -59.53 30.05 -11.41
CA HIS A 126 -60.54 29.94 -12.45
C HIS A 126 -61.90 29.50 -11.91
N LYS A 127 -61.95 28.51 -11.01
CA LYS A 127 -63.19 28.07 -10.36
C LYS A 127 -63.81 29.17 -9.50
N GLN A 128 -63.00 29.94 -8.76
CA GLN A 128 -63.48 31.05 -7.95
C GLN A 128 -64.13 32.15 -8.80
N PHE A 129 -63.57 32.43 -9.97
CA PHE A 129 -64.18 33.34 -10.93
C PHE A 129 -65.55 32.83 -11.45
N LEU A 130 -65.65 31.54 -11.80
CA LEU A 130 -66.94 30.93 -12.19
C LEU A 130 -67.96 30.91 -11.04
N GLY A 131 -67.49 30.88 -9.80
CA GLY A 131 -68.30 31.01 -8.59
C GLY A 131 -68.72 32.45 -8.23
N ASN A 132 -68.36 33.45 -9.06
CA ASN A 132 -68.54 34.87 -8.79
C ASN A 132 -67.85 35.37 -7.49
N GLU A 133 -66.80 34.68 -7.03
CA GLU A 133 -66.02 35.07 -5.84
C GLU A 133 -64.94 36.12 -6.16
N LEU A 134 -64.61 36.33 -7.44
CA LEU A 134 -63.60 37.26 -7.91
C LEU A 134 -64.18 38.24 -8.94
N THR A 135 -63.73 39.51 -8.90
CA THR A 135 -64.03 40.44 -9.99
C THR A 135 -63.21 40.10 -11.24
N ILE A 136 -63.65 40.60 -12.41
CA ILE A 136 -62.97 40.34 -13.68
C ILE A 136 -61.52 40.83 -13.65
N GLU A 137 -61.29 42.03 -13.10
CA GLU A 137 -59.96 42.63 -13.00
C GLU A 137 -59.03 41.80 -12.10
N GLN A 138 -59.53 41.34 -10.95
CA GLN A 138 -58.79 40.49 -10.02
C GLN A 138 -58.46 39.11 -10.61
N TYR A 139 -59.43 38.53 -11.34
CA TYR A 139 -59.23 37.26 -12.03
C TYR A 139 -58.11 37.38 -13.08
N ILE A 140 -58.16 38.40 -13.94
CA ILE A 140 -57.15 38.59 -15.00
C ILE A 140 -55.75 38.74 -14.39
N GLU A 141 -55.58 39.55 -13.35
CA GLU A 141 -54.29 39.78 -12.71
C GLU A 141 -53.71 38.49 -12.09
N GLN A 142 -54.50 37.80 -11.27
CA GLN A 142 -54.05 36.61 -10.57
C GLN A 142 -53.86 35.42 -11.51
N PHE A 143 -54.83 35.17 -12.39
CA PHE A 143 -54.79 34.03 -13.31
C PHE A 143 -53.61 34.13 -14.28
N LEU A 144 -53.39 35.29 -14.91
CA LEU A 144 -52.28 35.45 -15.85
C LEU A 144 -50.92 35.28 -15.15
N THR A 145 -50.77 35.83 -13.94
CA THR A 145 -49.53 35.72 -13.17
C THR A 145 -49.24 34.27 -12.80
N THR A 146 -50.23 33.56 -12.24
CA THR A 146 -50.08 32.15 -11.85
C THR A 146 -49.89 31.23 -13.05
N ARG A 147 -50.65 31.43 -14.14
CA ARG A 147 -50.53 30.61 -15.36
C ARG A 147 -49.19 30.82 -16.07
N LYS A 148 -48.66 32.05 -16.08
CA LYS A 148 -47.31 32.35 -16.57
C LYS A 148 -46.24 31.64 -15.75
N LEU A 149 -46.37 31.65 -14.41
CA LEU A 149 -45.45 30.95 -13.52
C LEU A 149 -45.48 29.44 -13.75
N MET A 150 -46.68 28.86 -13.88
CA MET A 150 -46.87 27.44 -14.19
C MET A 150 -46.16 27.05 -15.49
N HIS A 151 -46.42 27.76 -16.59
CA HIS A 151 -45.76 27.47 -17.87
C HIS A 151 -44.24 27.60 -17.80
N LEU A 152 -43.73 28.59 -17.07
CA LEU A 152 -42.30 28.78 -16.87
C LEU A 152 -41.68 27.60 -16.10
N ARG A 153 -42.33 27.13 -15.02
CA ARG A 153 -41.86 25.96 -14.25
C ARG A 153 -41.91 24.68 -15.08
N LYS A 154 -42.96 24.48 -15.89
CA LYS A 154 -43.11 23.35 -16.80
C LYS A 154 -42.03 23.31 -17.88
N VAL A 155 -41.75 24.44 -18.54
CA VAL A 155 -40.66 24.52 -19.53
C VAL A 155 -39.30 24.25 -18.88
N LYS A 156 -39.08 24.77 -17.66
CA LYS A 156 -37.83 24.50 -16.93
C LYS A 156 -37.69 23.02 -16.54
N SER A 157 -38.77 22.35 -16.13
CA SER A 157 -38.71 20.92 -15.78
C SER A 157 -38.48 20.06 -17.01
N GLU A 158 -39.17 20.33 -18.12
CA GLU A 158 -38.93 19.67 -19.42
C GLU A 158 -37.48 19.84 -19.86
N LYS A 159 -36.94 21.07 -19.77
CA LYS A 159 -35.56 21.33 -20.15
C LYS A 159 -34.57 20.60 -19.25
N MET A 160 -34.86 20.52 -17.96
CA MET A 160 -34.04 19.79 -17.00
C MET A 160 -34.02 18.29 -17.28
N VAL A 161 -35.17 17.69 -17.66
CA VAL A 161 -35.23 16.28 -18.11
C VAL A 161 -34.32 16.07 -19.33
N GLU A 162 -34.35 16.97 -20.31
CA GLU A 162 -33.47 16.87 -21.48
C GLU A 162 -31.99 16.90 -21.11
N LEU A 163 -31.58 17.82 -20.22
CA LEU A 163 -30.19 17.95 -19.78
C LEU A 163 -29.72 16.71 -19.02
N LEU A 164 -30.56 16.15 -18.16
CA LEU A 164 -30.24 14.91 -17.44
C LEU A 164 -30.14 13.71 -18.39
N ARG A 165 -31.03 13.63 -19.40
CA ARG A 165 -30.97 12.59 -20.45
C ARG A 165 -29.74 12.71 -21.35
N GLN A 166 -29.30 13.94 -21.66
CA GLN A 166 -28.08 14.15 -22.45
C GLN A 166 -26.83 13.73 -21.66
N LYS A 167 -26.81 13.95 -20.35
CA LYS A 167 -25.72 13.50 -19.48
C LYS A 167 -25.62 11.97 -19.41
N THR A 168 -26.75 11.25 -19.50
CA THR A 168 -26.77 9.78 -19.50
C THR A 168 -26.51 9.14 -20.86
N ASN A 169 -26.81 9.85 -21.97
CA ASN A 169 -26.69 9.33 -23.34
C ASN A 169 -25.54 9.95 -24.16
N GLY A 170 -24.55 10.58 -23.52
CA GLY A 170 -23.33 11.03 -24.20
C GLY A 170 -22.58 9.85 -24.84
N PRO A 171 -21.90 10.05 -25.99
CA PRO A 171 -21.19 8.97 -26.66
C PRO A 171 -20.12 8.39 -25.73
N ILE A 172 -20.06 7.05 -25.71
CA ILE A 172 -19.04 6.24 -25.05
C ILE A 172 -17.66 6.84 -25.34
N GLY A 173 -17.10 7.55 -24.37
CA GLY A 173 -15.86 8.32 -24.56
C GLY A 173 -15.62 9.34 -23.46
N GLY A 174 -15.80 8.97 -22.20
CA GLY A 174 -15.52 9.85 -21.08
C GLY A 174 -15.84 9.17 -19.76
N VAL A 175 -14.80 8.75 -19.06
CA VAL A 175 -14.79 8.20 -17.69
C VAL A 175 -15.93 8.73 -16.80
N GLY A 176 -17.01 7.94 -16.72
CA GLY A 176 -18.11 8.12 -15.79
C GLY A 176 -17.72 7.69 -14.39
N LEU A 177 -16.93 8.51 -13.70
CA LEU A 177 -16.90 8.51 -12.24
C LEU A 177 -18.17 9.23 -11.81
N ASN A 178 -19.25 8.52 -11.45
CA ASN A 178 -20.33 8.97 -10.55
C ASN A 178 -21.52 8.00 -10.61
N SER A 179 -21.36 6.79 -10.08
CA SER A 179 -22.47 5.99 -9.52
C SER A 179 -21.91 4.92 -8.56
N ALA A 180 -21.13 5.37 -7.58
CA ALA A 180 -20.65 4.53 -6.49
C ALA A 180 -20.30 5.39 -5.27
N LEU A 181 -21.30 6.13 -4.75
CA LEU A 181 -21.21 6.79 -3.44
C LEU A 181 -22.30 6.22 -2.52
N ASN A 182 -22.43 4.90 -2.50
CA ASN A 182 -23.11 4.18 -1.43
C ASN A 182 -22.56 2.76 -1.28
N SER A 183 -21.26 2.65 -1.03
CA SER A 183 -20.70 1.43 -0.49
C SER A 183 -19.73 1.85 0.60
N GLY A 184 -20.07 1.51 1.85
CA GLY A 184 -19.18 1.68 2.98
C GLY A 184 -17.84 1.07 2.62
N TYR A 185 -16.78 1.84 2.82
CA TYR A 185 -15.42 1.33 2.76
C TYR A 185 -15.26 0.37 3.94
N SER A 186 -15.69 -0.88 3.76
CA SER A 186 -15.11 -2.00 4.48
C SER A 186 -13.67 -2.10 3.98
N LEU A 187 -12.73 -1.78 4.87
CA LEU A 187 -11.31 -2.06 4.64
C LEU A 187 -11.16 -3.53 4.20
N PRO A 188 -10.28 -3.82 3.22
CA PRO A 188 -9.96 -5.20 2.92
C PRO A 188 -9.43 -5.88 4.19
N PRO A 189 -9.84 -7.12 4.51
CA PRO A 189 -9.24 -7.83 5.62
C PRO A 189 -7.78 -8.06 5.25
N THR A 190 -6.88 -7.34 5.91
CA THR A 190 -5.44 -7.58 5.81
C THR A 190 -5.16 -8.89 6.52
N THR A 191 -5.39 -10.01 5.83
CA THR A 191 -4.88 -11.30 6.28
C THR A 191 -3.39 -11.37 5.92
N ASN A 192 -2.58 -10.64 6.68
CA ASN A 192 -1.15 -10.86 6.74
C ASN A 192 -0.75 -10.98 8.23
N ASN A 193 -1.23 -12.06 8.84
CA ASN A 193 -0.68 -12.61 10.07
C ASN A 193 0.69 -13.25 9.80
N PHE A 194 1.73 -12.44 9.67
CA PHE A 194 3.11 -12.94 9.63
C PHE A 194 3.96 -12.62 10.86
N TYR A 195 3.36 -12.09 11.94
CA TYR A 195 4.06 -11.94 13.22
C TYR A 195 3.15 -12.26 14.42
N PRO A 196 3.63 -13.03 15.42
CA PRO A 196 2.91 -13.22 16.67
C PRO A 196 2.97 -11.95 17.53
N PRO A 197 1.99 -11.72 18.44
CA PRO A 197 1.94 -10.51 19.23
C PRO A 197 2.92 -10.61 20.41
N MET A 198 3.76 -9.58 20.61
CA MET A 198 4.58 -9.45 21.82
C MET A 198 4.09 -8.26 22.65
N ASN A 199 3.75 -8.57 23.89
CA ASN A 199 3.35 -7.64 24.96
C ASN A 199 4.56 -6.78 25.39
N PRO A 200 4.37 -5.55 25.90
CA PRO A 200 5.47 -4.61 26.11
C PRO A 200 6.11 -4.80 27.48
N ILE A 201 7.32 -5.36 27.54
CA ILE A 201 8.20 -5.28 28.72
C ILE A 201 9.62 -4.94 28.27
N ALA A 202 10.03 -3.73 28.66
CA ALA A 202 11.37 -3.21 28.94
C ALA A 202 12.61 -3.97 28.43
N GLY A 203 13.50 -3.22 27.77
CA GLY A 203 14.96 -3.45 27.85
C GLY A 203 15.70 -3.41 26.51
N ASN A 204 16.64 -2.47 26.39
CA ASN A 204 17.69 -2.45 25.36
C ASN A 204 18.42 -3.79 25.26
N ILE A 205 18.38 -4.44 24.09
CA ILE A 205 19.34 -5.50 23.75
C ILE A 205 19.65 -5.40 22.25
N PRO A 206 20.93 -5.21 21.83
CA PRO A 206 21.33 -5.39 20.45
C PRO A 206 21.47 -6.90 20.20
N TYR A 207 21.11 -7.35 19.00
CA TYR A 207 21.17 -8.73 18.48
C TYR A 207 19.88 -9.58 18.61
N PRO A 208 19.39 -10.17 17.50
CA PRO A 208 18.17 -10.97 17.49
C PRO A 208 18.39 -12.39 18.04
N LEU A 209 17.55 -12.79 18.98
CA LEU A 209 17.37 -14.18 19.43
C LEU A 209 16.27 -14.82 18.58
N GLY A 210 16.67 -15.56 17.54
CA GLY A 210 15.81 -16.39 16.69
C GLY A 210 16.65 -17.50 16.05
N PRO A 211 16.05 -18.62 15.59
CA PRO A 211 16.82 -19.76 15.09
C PRO A 211 17.56 -19.35 13.82
N VAL A 212 18.87 -19.18 13.92
CA VAL A 212 19.74 -18.81 12.82
C VAL A 212 19.85 -20.01 11.88
N SER A 213 19.03 -20.08 10.84
CA SER A 213 19.31 -20.90 9.65
C SER A 213 20.34 -20.17 8.80
N MET A 214 21.60 -20.20 9.21
CA MET A 214 22.71 -19.76 8.36
C MET A 214 22.91 -20.81 7.25
N PRO A 215 22.87 -20.42 5.96
CA PRO A 215 23.28 -21.32 4.90
C PRO A 215 24.79 -21.51 4.98
N MET A 216 25.21 -22.74 5.29
CA MET A 216 26.62 -23.17 5.26
C MET A 216 27.23 -22.90 3.88
N PRO A 217 28.40 -22.23 3.79
CA PRO A 217 29.13 -22.10 2.53
C PRO A 217 29.78 -23.44 2.18
N GLY A 218 29.30 -24.10 1.13
CA GLY A 218 30.03 -25.21 0.53
C GLY A 218 29.21 -26.07 -0.44
N TRP A 219 29.83 -26.32 -1.60
CA TRP A 219 29.60 -27.43 -2.54
C TRP A 219 28.44 -27.30 -3.53
N GLN A 220 28.65 -26.49 -4.57
CA GLN A 220 27.92 -26.65 -5.84
C GLN A 220 28.90 -26.67 -7.02
N ASN A 221 29.55 -27.81 -7.20
CA ASN A 221 30.18 -28.19 -8.48
C ASN A 221 29.29 -29.25 -9.14
N GLY A 222 28.60 -28.85 -10.20
CA GLY A 222 27.87 -29.73 -11.10
C GLY A 222 27.70 -29.04 -12.46
N PRO A 223 27.94 -29.72 -13.59
CA PRO A 223 27.97 -29.09 -14.90
C PRO A 223 26.56 -28.67 -15.33
N ARG A 224 26.40 -27.40 -15.72
CA ARG A 224 25.16 -26.89 -16.31
C ARG A 224 25.06 -27.36 -17.77
N PRO A 225 23.95 -27.98 -18.21
CA PRO A 225 23.74 -28.22 -19.63
C PRO A 225 23.36 -26.91 -20.31
N PHE A 226 24.04 -26.63 -21.43
CA PHE A 226 23.66 -25.62 -22.40
C PHE A 226 22.30 -26.01 -23.00
N PHE A 227 21.38 -25.05 -23.09
CA PHE A 227 20.25 -25.13 -24.01
C PHE A 227 20.44 -24.14 -25.14
N SER A 228 20.20 -24.66 -26.35
CA SER A 228 20.15 -23.98 -27.64
C SER A 228 19.02 -22.96 -27.71
#